data_AF-A0A1H6LAG1-F1
#
_entry.id   AF-A0A1H6LAG1-F1
#
_cell.length_a   1.000
_cell.length_b   1.000
_cell.length_c   1.000
_cell.angle_alpha   90.00
_cell.angle_beta   90.00
_cell.angle_gamma   90.00
#
_symmetry.space_group_name_H-M   'P 1'
#
loop_
_entity.id
_entity.type
_entity.pdbx_description
1 polymer ?
#
loop_
_entity_poly.entity_id
_entity_poly.type
_entity_poly.pdbx_seq_one_letter_code
_entity_poly.pdbx_strand_id
1 'polypeptide(L)'
;MLSDRWVEGAIFYYVLESLDLLDKLHGPLFNAIHNKNRNFNSEDEFVNWVANFGIDKDKVAKAFNSFGVKIKVNKSKLNTFKYKMKGVPVIVVNGKYWTDATRAGSHHEMLKVVDFLIKKESKVE
;
A
#
# COMPACT_ATOMS: atom_id res chain seq x y z
N MET A 1 -2.10 12.63 2.40
CA MET A 1 -2.00 12.08 3.77
C MET A 1 -2.88 10.85 3.84
N LEU A 2 -2.47 9.81 4.57
CA LEU A 2 -3.32 8.64 4.81
C LEU A 2 -4.51 9.07 5.67
N SER A 3 -5.63 9.36 5.01
CA SER A 3 -6.90 9.71 5.64
C SER A 3 -7.65 8.46 6.05
N ASP A 4 -8.67 8.61 6.90
CA ASP A 4 -9.46 7.48 7.40
C ASP A 4 -10.15 6.73 6.24
N ARG A 5 -10.53 7.43 5.17
CA ARG A 5 -11.04 6.82 3.92
C ARG A 5 -10.07 5.82 3.27
N TRP A 6 -8.77 5.96 3.49
CA TRP A 6 -7.73 5.12 2.89
C TRP A 6 -7.13 4.11 3.87
N VAL A 7 -7.48 4.21 5.16
CA VAL A 7 -6.91 3.36 6.21
C VAL A 7 -7.24 1.89 5.97
N GLU A 8 -8.46 1.58 5.53
CA GLU A 8 -8.88 0.20 5.23
C GLU A 8 -8.02 -0.44 4.14
N GLY A 9 -7.75 0.28 3.05
CA GLY A 9 -6.86 -0.21 1.99
C GLY A 9 -5.43 -0.49 2.49
N ALA A 10 -4.93 0.33 3.40
CA ALA A 10 -3.63 0.08 4.05
C ALA A 10 -3.67 -1.16 4.96
N ILE A 11 -4.74 -1.35 5.72
CA ILE A 11 -4.94 -2.56 6.54
C ILE A 11 -4.97 -3.80 5.64
N PHE A 12 -5.77 -3.79 4.57
CA PHE A 12 -5.86 -4.93 3.64
C PHE A 12 -4.50 -5.30 3.05
N TYR A 13 -3.72 -4.31 2.60
CA TYR A 13 -2.36 -4.52 2.11
C TYR A 13 -1.48 -5.21 3.16
N TYR A 14 -1.44 -4.69 4.38
CA TYR A 14 -0.58 -5.23 5.44
C TYR A 14 -1.06 -6.56 6.01
N VAL A 15 -2.37 -6.86 5.95
CA VAL A 15 -2.88 -8.20 6.26
C VAL A 15 -2.37 -9.19 5.24
N LEU A 16 -2.52 -8.90 3.95
CA LEU A 16 -2.00 -9.77 2.89
C LEU A 16 -0.48 -9.94 3.00
N GLU A 17 0.26 -8.88 3.31
CA GLU A 17 1.70 -8.94 3.54
C GLU A 17 2.05 -9.84 4.73
N SER A 18 1.34 -9.71 5.86
CA SER A 18 1.60 -10.50 7.07
C SER A 18 1.35 -12.00 6.89
N LEU A 19 0.53 -12.35 5.91
CA LEU A 19 0.15 -13.72 5.57
C LEU A 19 0.91 -14.28 4.36
N ASP A 20 1.84 -13.52 3.79
CA ASP A 20 2.58 -13.88 2.58
C ASP A 20 1.67 -14.13 1.37
N LEU A 21 0.65 -13.27 1.21
CA LEU A 21 -0.38 -13.37 0.18
C LEU A 21 -0.34 -12.24 -0.84
N LEU A 22 0.61 -11.30 -0.76
CA LEU A 22 0.66 -10.16 -1.69
C LEU A 22 0.83 -10.60 -3.15
N ASP A 23 1.75 -11.50 -3.43
CA ASP A 23 2.01 -11.98 -4.80
C ASP A 23 0.75 -12.61 -5.43
N LYS A 24 -0.05 -13.29 -4.61
CA LYS A 24 -1.28 -13.95 -5.04
C LYS A 24 -2.47 -13.01 -5.12
N LEU A 25 -2.64 -12.11 -4.15
CA LEU A 25 -3.91 -11.41 -3.89
C LEU A 25 -3.84 -9.90 -4.07
N HIS A 26 -2.67 -9.28 -4.22
CA HIS A 26 -2.57 -7.83 -4.41
C HIS A 26 -3.26 -7.37 -5.70
N GLY A 27 -2.93 -8.00 -6.83
CA GLY A 27 -3.58 -7.74 -8.13
C GLY A 27 -5.09 -8.01 -8.10
N PRO A 28 -5.54 -9.20 -7.64
CA PRO A 28 -6.97 -9.50 -7.48
C PRO A 28 -7.72 -8.52 -6.58
N LEU A 29 -7.11 -8.07 -5.47
CA LEU A 29 -7.72 -7.08 -4.58
C LEU A 29 -7.88 -5.74 -5.29
N PHE A 30 -6.83 -5.27 -5.96
CA PHE A 30 -6.86 -4.02 -6.74
C PHE A 30 -7.96 -4.07 -7.81
N ASN A 31 -8.04 -5.18 -8.55
CA ASN A 31 -9.09 -5.40 -9.56
C ASN A 31 -10.50 -5.46 -8.93
N ALA A 32 -10.65 -6.10 -7.77
CA ALA A 32 -11.94 -6.16 -7.08
C ALA A 32 -12.44 -4.75 -6.71
N ILE A 33 -11.56 -3.89 -6.19
CA ILE A 33 -11.89 -2.52 -5.79
C ILE A 33 -12.16 -1.65 -7.02
N HIS A 34 -11.23 -1.61 -7.98
CA HIS A 34 -11.24 -0.61 -9.06
C HIS A 34 -12.06 -0.99 -10.29
N ASN A 35 -12.13 -2.28 -10.63
CA ASN A 35 -12.83 -2.74 -11.85
C ASN A 35 -14.17 -3.40 -11.54
N LYS A 36 -14.27 -4.10 -10.40
CA LYS A 36 -15.52 -4.77 -9.98
C LYS A 36 -16.36 -3.94 -9.02
N ASN A 37 -15.91 -2.72 -8.67
CA ASN A 37 -16.57 -1.84 -7.70
C ASN A 37 -16.94 -2.54 -6.38
N ARG A 38 -16.15 -3.53 -5.97
CA ARG A 38 -16.37 -4.22 -4.70
C ARG A 38 -15.98 -3.26 -3.59
N ASN A 39 -16.98 -2.87 -2.81
CA ASN A 39 -16.75 -2.13 -1.59
C ASN A 39 -16.50 -3.13 -0.45
N PHE A 40 -15.50 -2.84 0.37
CA PHE A 40 -15.14 -3.65 1.54
C PHE A 40 -15.43 -2.81 2.77
N ASN A 41 -16.70 -2.77 3.19
CA ASN A 41 -17.17 -1.89 4.26
C ASN A 41 -16.92 -2.45 5.66
N SER A 42 -16.39 -3.68 5.76
CA SER A 42 -16.15 -4.34 7.04
C SER A 42 -14.98 -5.32 6.97
N GLU A 43 -14.43 -5.65 8.14
CA GLU A 43 -13.46 -6.73 8.31
C GLU A 43 -14.02 -8.05 7.75
N ASP A 44 -15.28 -8.39 8.06
CA ASP A 44 -15.92 -9.64 7.64
C ASP A 44 -15.99 -9.76 6.11
N GLU A 45 -16.30 -8.67 5.39
CA GLU A 45 -16.35 -8.69 3.93
C GLU A 45 -14.98 -8.98 3.31
N PHE A 46 -13.92 -8.43 3.90
CA PHE A 46 -12.54 -8.68 3.50
C PHE A 46 -12.09 -10.10 3.85
N VAL A 47 -12.33 -10.56 5.09
CA VAL A 47 -12.02 -11.93 5.54
C VAL A 47 -12.69 -12.97 4.66
N ASN A 48 -14.00 -12.81 4.37
CA ASN A 48 -14.73 -13.70 3.49
C ASN A 48 -14.19 -13.67 2.06
N TRP A 49 -13.77 -12.51 1.56
CA TRP A 49 -13.16 -12.41 0.23
C TRP A 49 -11.84 -13.16 0.14
N VAL A 50 -10.95 -13.01 1.12
CA VAL A 50 -9.67 -13.73 1.17
C VAL A 50 -9.92 -15.24 1.31
N ALA A 51 -10.93 -15.65 2.07
CA ALA A 51 -11.28 -17.05 2.26
C ALA A 51 -11.74 -17.77 0.98
N ASN A 52 -12.32 -17.04 0.02
CA ASN A 52 -12.66 -17.59 -1.30
C ASN A 52 -11.43 -18.08 -2.10
N PHE A 53 -10.21 -17.72 -1.66
CA PHE A 53 -8.95 -18.21 -2.24
C PHE A 53 -8.34 -19.39 -1.46
N GLY A 54 -9.13 -20.04 -0.58
CA GLY A 54 -8.73 -21.21 0.21
C GLY A 54 -7.95 -20.87 1.48
N ILE A 55 -8.04 -19.63 1.96
CA ILE A 55 -7.36 -19.19 3.19
C ILE A 55 -8.31 -19.30 4.37
N ASP A 56 -7.81 -19.79 5.50
CA ASP A 56 -8.56 -19.91 6.74
C ASP A 56 -9.05 -18.54 7.25
N LYS A 57 -10.35 -18.42 7.57
CA LYS A 57 -10.95 -17.14 7.99
C LYS A 57 -10.37 -16.63 9.29
N ASP A 58 -10.16 -17.52 10.26
CA ASP A 58 -9.64 -17.14 11.59
C ASP A 58 -8.22 -16.61 11.48
N LYS A 59 -7.40 -17.19 10.58
CA LYS A 59 -6.06 -16.70 10.27
C LYS A 59 -6.10 -15.28 9.71
N VAL A 60 -7.04 -14.97 8.81
CA VAL A 60 -7.19 -13.62 8.23
C VAL A 60 -7.68 -12.62 9.28
N ALA A 61 -8.71 -12.96 10.07
CA ALA A 61 -9.24 -12.11 11.12
C ALA A 61 -8.19 -11.81 12.23
N LYS A 62 -7.41 -12.82 12.63
CA LYS A 62 -6.29 -12.63 13.57
C LYS A 62 -5.24 -11.69 13.01
N ALA A 63 -4.88 -11.81 11.73
CA ALA A 63 -3.94 -10.91 11.08
C ALA A 63 -4.48 -9.48 11.01
N PHE A 64 -5.76 -9.31 10.64
CA PHE A 64 -6.46 -8.04 10.59
C PHE A 64 -6.36 -7.26 11.91
N ASN A 65 -6.57 -7.95 13.02
CA ASN A 65 -6.53 -7.36 14.36
C ASN A 65 -5.14 -7.36 15.01
N SER A 66 -4.12 -7.86 14.32
CA SER A 66 -2.78 -8.06 14.88
C SER A 66 -2.09 -6.74 15.21
N PHE A 67 -1.28 -6.77 16.27
CA PHE A 67 -0.43 -5.64 16.64
C PHE A 67 0.55 -5.26 15.52
N GLY A 68 1.10 -6.24 14.80
CA GLY A 68 2.03 -6.00 13.70
C GLY A 68 1.42 -5.18 12.57
N VAL A 69 0.19 -5.51 12.14
CA VAL A 69 -0.54 -4.73 11.12
C VAL A 69 -0.79 -3.31 11.62
N LYS A 70 -1.27 -3.14 12.86
CA LYS A 70 -1.52 -1.81 13.45
C LYS A 70 -0.27 -0.93 13.46
N ILE A 71 0.89 -1.48 13.81
CA ILE A 71 2.17 -0.76 13.79
C ILE A 71 2.56 -0.32 12.37
N LYS A 72 2.42 -1.19 11.37
CA LYS A 72 2.74 -0.86 9.97
C LYS A 72 1.82 0.22 9.40
N VAL A 73 0.51 0.16 9.69
CA VAL A 73 -0.46 1.19 9.29
C VAL A 73 -0.11 2.53 9.94
N ASN A 74 0.16 2.56 11.24
CA ASN A 74 0.54 3.78 11.95
C ASN A 74 1.85 4.38 11.42
N LYS A 75 2.87 3.56 11.17
CA LYS A 75 4.12 4.00 10.54
C LYS A 75 3.88 4.60 9.16
N SER A 76 2.99 4.00 8.37
CA SER A 76 2.59 4.51 7.05
C SER A 76 1.91 5.87 7.15
N LYS A 77 0.99 6.04 8.11
CA LYS A 77 0.34 7.31 8.40
C LYS A 77 1.38 8.39 8.67
N LEU A 78 2.31 8.14 9.59
CA LEU A 78 3.41 9.05 9.94
C LEU A 78 4.30 9.40 8.74
N ASN A 79 4.62 8.43 7.88
CA ASN A 79 5.41 8.69 6.67
C ASN A 79 4.70 9.65 5.72
N THR A 80 3.37 9.51 5.53
CA THR A 80 2.65 10.45 4.65
C THR A 80 2.69 11.90 5.17
N PHE A 81 2.70 12.09 6.50
CA PHE A 81 2.92 13.40 7.12
C PHE A 81 4.36 13.89 6.91
N LYS A 82 5.34 13.04 7.24
CA LYS A 82 6.78 13.36 7.13
C LYS A 82 7.13 13.90 5.73
N TYR A 83 6.62 13.26 4.68
CA TYR A 83 6.91 13.64 3.30
C TYR A 83 5.93 14.67 2.70
N LYS A 84 4.99 15.18 3.49
CA LYS A 84 3.98 16.18 3.07
C LYS A 84 3.22 15.76 1.80
N MET A 85 2.91 14.47 1.68
CA MET A 85 2.27 13.90 0.49
C MET A 85 0.81 14.34 0.40
N LYS A 86 0.42 14.90 -0.75
CA LYS A 86 -0.95 15.37 -1.00
C LYS A 86 -1.81 14.40 -1.81
N GLY A 87 -1.23 13.37 -2.41
CA GLY A 87 -1.94 12.40 -3.25
C GLY A 87 -1.12 11.14 -3.51
N VAL A 88 -1.60 10.32 -4.44
CA VAL A 88 -0.96 9.09 -4.95
C VAL A 88 -1.11 9.05 -6.48
N PRO A 89 -0.23 8.34 -7.22
CA PRO A 89 0.96 7.63 -6.74
C PRO A 89 2.13 8.59 -6.42
N VAL A 90 2.91 8.24 -5.39
CA VAL A 90 4.14 8.96 -4.98
C VAL A 90 5.22 7.92 -4.69
N ILE A 91 6.46 8.19 -5.11
CA ILE A 91 7.62 7.35 -4.80
C ILE A 91 8.62 8.17 -3.99
N VAL A 92 9.10 7.61 -2.88
CA VAL A 92 10.16 8.19 -2.04
C VAL A 92 11.45 7.41 -2.25
N VAL A 93 12.54 8.10 -2.59
CA VAL A 93 13.86 7.52 -2.82
C VAL A 93 14.79 7.85 -1.65
N ASN A 94 15.36 6.82 -1.04
CA ASN A 94 16.27 6.86 0.11
C ASN A 94 15.76 7.68 1.32
N GLY A 95 14.44 7.86 1.45
CA GLY A 95 13.85 8.70 2.50
C GLY A 95 14.21 10.19 2.43
N LYS A 96 14.83 10.65 1.33
CA LYS A 96 15.30 12.04 1.13
C LYS A 96 14.51 12.76 0.04
N TYR A 97 14.31 12.08 -1.09
CA TYR A 97 13.66 12.65 -2.27
C TYR A 97 12.32 11.97 -2.50
N TRP A 98 11.37 12.69 -3.09
CA TRP A 98 10.13 12.09 -3.55
C TRP A 98 9.63 12.77 -4.82
N THR A 99 8.94 12.00 -5.66
CA THR A 99 8.36 12.47 -6.92
C THR A 99 6.99 11.82 -7.14
N ASP A 100 6.19 12.43 -8.00
CA ASP A 100 4.90 11.93 -8.47
C ASP A 100 4.75 12.25 -9.98
N ALA A 101 3.68 11.72 -10.59
CA ALA A 101 3.44 11.92 -12.01
C ALA A 101 3.26 13.41 -12.38
N THR A 102 2.67 14.22 -11.50
CA THR A 102 2.44 15.65 -11.74
C THR A 102 3.76 16.43 -11.77
N ARG A 103 4.67 16.14 -10.84
CA ARG A 103 6.00 16.77 -10.76
C ARG A 103 6.91 16.35 -11.89
N ALA A 104 6.82 15.09 -12.30
CA ALA A 104 7.64 14.55 -13.37
C ALA A 104 7.05 14.80 -14.77
N GLY A 105 5.76 15.18 -14.87
CA GLY A 105 5.06 15.45 -16.12
C GLY A 105 4.31 14.24 -16.71
N SER A 106 4.66 13.01 -16.31
CA SER A 106 3.88 11.79 -16.60
C SER A 106 4.29 10.64 -15.68
N HIS A 107 3.55 9.54 -15.70
CA HIS A 107 3.93 8.30 -15.02
C HIS A 107 5.24 7.72 -15.56
N HIS A 108 5.50 7.85 -16.87
CA HIS A 108 6.73 7.36 -17.48
C HIS A 108 7.94 8.21 -17.03
N GLU A 109 7.78 9.54 -17.04
CA GLU A 109 8.82 10.45 -16.56
C GLU A 109 9.06 10.30 -15.06
N MET A 110 8.02 9.99 -14.28
CA MET A 110 8.17 9.70 -12.84
C MET A 110 9.18 8.57 -12.60
N LEU A 111 9.12 7.50 -13.40
CA LEU A 111 10.07 6.38 -13.28
C LEU A 111 11.49 6.78 -13.66
N LYS A 112 11.67 7.60 -14.71
CA LYS A 112 13.00 8.15 -15.07
C LYS A 112 13.59 9.00 -13.96
N VAL A 113 12.78 9.84 -13.32
CA VAL A 113 13.20 10.64 -12.15
C VAL A 113 13.61 9.73 -11.00
N VAL A 114 12.85 8.66 -10.73
CA VAL A 114 13.20 7.67 -9.71
C VAL A 114 14.55 7.01 -10.03
N ASP A 115 14.78 6.56 -11.26
CA ASP A 115 16.05 5.96 -11.69
C ASP A 115 17.23 6.92 -11.51
N PHE A 116 17.04 8.19 -11.87
CA PHE A 116 18.04 9.23 -11.65
C PHE A 116 18.37 9.40 -10.16
N LEU A 117 17.35 9.49 -9.30
CA LEU A 117 17.53 9.66 -7.86
C LEU A 117 18.19 8.43 -7.21
N ILE A 118 17.86 7.22 -7.66
CA ILE A 118 18.52 5.98 -7.23
C ILE A 118 20.00 6.04 -7.60
N LYS A 119 20.32 6.30 -8.87
CA LYS A 119 21.72 6.41 -9.33
C LYS A 119 22.50 7.48 -8.58
N LYS A 120 21.86 8.60 -8.23
CA LYS A 120 22.47 9.67 -7.44
C LYS A 120 22.82 9.20 -6.03
N GLU A 121 21.91 8.50 -5.36
CA GLU A 121 22.10 8.04 -3.97
C GLU A 121 22.95 6.77 -3.84
N SER A 122 23.05 5.95 -4.90
CA SER A 122 23.89 4.75 -4.92
C SER A 122 25.37 5.04 -5.19
N LYS A 123 25.72 6.26 -5.60
CA LYS A 123 27.12 6.68 -5.65
C LYS A 123 27.61 6.88 -4.22
N VAL A 124 28.24 5.84 -3.69
CA VAL A 124 29.06 5.93 -2.48
C VAL A 124 30.28 6.77 -2.85
N GLU A 125 30.41 7.96 -2.26
CA GLU A 125 31.71 8.61 -2.11
C GLU A 125 32.51 7.92 -1.01
#